data_AF-A0A426ZMK1-F1
#
_entry.id   AF-A0A426ZMK1-F1
#
_cell.length_a   1.000
_cell.length_b   1.000
_cell.length_c   1.000
_cell.angle_alpha   90.00
_cell.angle_beta   90.00
_cell.angle_gamma   90.00
#
_symmetry.space_group_name_H-M   'P 1'
#
loop_
_entity.id
_entity.type
_entity.pdbx_description
1 polymer ?
#
loop_
_entity_poly.entity_id
_entity_poly.type
_entity_poly.pdbx_seq_one_letter_code
_entity_poly.pdbx_strand_id
1 'polypeptide(L)'
;MAQSLELLLIQFLMPDNDARRQAEEQIKRLSKDPAVVPALVHHLRTAKTPNVRQLAAVLLRKKITGHWAKLSPSLKLSVKQALIDSITLEHRFLHRLWLNY
;
A
#
# COMPACT_ATOMS: atom_id res chain seq x y z
N MET A 1 7.00 9.65 8.80
CA MET A 1 6.95 8.45 7.94
C MET A 1 5.60 8.29 7.25
N ALA A 2 4.48 8.18 7.97
CA ALA A 2 3.14 8.01 7.35
C ALA A 2 2.75 9.16 6.39
N GLN A 3 2.84 10.42 6.84
CA GLN A 3 2.49 11.58 5.98
C GLN A 3 3.30 11.64 4.67
N SER A 4 4.58 11.23 4.70
CA SER A 4 5.45 11.18 3.52
C SER A 4 5.01 10.10 2.53
N LEU A 5 4.55 8.95 3.02
CA LEU A 5 4.08 7.85 2.18
C LEU A 5 2.77 8.20 1.47
N GLU A 6 1.84 8.90 2.15
CA GLU A 6 0.60 9.37 1.54
C GLU A 6 0.85 10.27 0.32
N LEU A 7 1.79 11.23 0.42
CA LEU A 7 2.16 12.09 -0.69
C LEU A 7 2.72 11.31 -1.88
N LEU A 8 3.51 10.26 -1.63
CA LEU A 8 4.02 9.38 -2.69
C LEU A 8 2.89 8.59 -3.34
N LEU A 9 1.93 8.09 -2.56
CA LEU A 9 0.76 7.39 -3.08
C LEU A 9 -0.10 8.33 -3.95
N ILE A 10 -0.26 9.59 -3.55
CA ILE A 10 -0.97 10.60 -4.34
C ILE A 10 -0.20 10.93 -5.62
N GLN A 11 1.13 11.13 -5.56
CA GLN A 11 1.95 11.35 -6.74
C GLN A 11 1.88 10.19 -7.74
N PHE A 12 1.85 8.94 -7.25
CA PHE A 12 1.68 7.77 -8.10
C PHE A 12 0.31 7.73 -8.82
N LEU A 13 -0.68 8.45 -8.30
CA LEU A 13 -2.02 8.57 -8.91
C LEU A 13 -2.14 9.78 -9.84
N MET A 14 -1.14 10.67 -9.89
CA MET A 14 -1.15 11.81 -10.80
C MET A 14 -1.02 11.35 -12.27
N PRO A 15 -1.52 12.15 -13.23
CA PRO A 15 -1.37 11.84 -14.65
C PRO A 15 0.06 12.05 -15.17
N ASP A 16 0.92 12.72 -14.41
CA ASP A 16 2.31 13.00 -14.79
C ASP A 16 3.16 11.72 -14.71
N ASN A 17 3.70 11.28 -15.86
CA ASN A 17 4.48 10.05 -15.96
C ASN A 17 5.81 10.11 -15.18
N ASP A 18 6.45 11.29 -15.11
CA ASP A 18 7.72 11.44 -14.40
C ASP A 18 7.48 11.41 -12.89
N ALA A 19 6.47 12.14 -12.41
CA ALA A 19 6.06 12.11 -11.01
C ALA A 19 5.63 10.71 -10.55
N ARG A 20 4.90 9.97 -11.40
CA ARG A 20 4.54 8.56 -11.11
C ARG A 20 5.76 7.68 -10.95
N ARG A 21 6.72 7.78 -11.87
CA ARG A 21 7.94 6.96 -11.87
C ARG A 21 8.80 7.28 -10.66
N GLN A 22 8.98 8.55 -10.34
CA GLN A 22 9.72 8.99 -9.14
C GLN A 22 9.05 8.48 -7.86
N ALA A 23 7.73 8.61 -7.74
CA ALA A 23 6.98 8.10 -6.60
C ALA A 23 7.12 6.58 -6.46
N GLU A 24 7.05 5.84 -7.57
CA GLU A 24 7.25 4.39 -7.58
C GLU A 24 8.64 4.00 -7.09
N GLU A 25 9.69 4.66 -7.58
CA GLU A 25 11.06 4.38 -7.17
C GLU A 25 11.27 4.65 -5.68
N GLN A 26 10.71 5.75 -5.17
CA GLN A 26 10.77 6.05 -3.73
C GLN A 26 10.01 5.02 -2.90
N ILE A 27 8.78 4.66 -3.31
CA ILE A 27 8.01 3.59 -2.66
C ILE A 27 8.80 2.27 -2.71
N LYS A 28 9.47 1.95 -3.81
CA LYS A 28 10.28 0.73 -3.96
C LYS A 28 11.49 0.74 -3.03
N ARG A 29 12.12 1.90 -2.82
CA ARG A 29 13.22 2.07 -1.85
C ARG A 29 12.72 1.89 -0.41
N LEU A 30 11.64 2.57 -0.03
CA LEU A 30 11.00 2.42 1.28
C LEU A 30 10.52 0.99 1.52
N SER A 31 10.07 0.32 0.46
CA SER A 31 9.60 -1.06 0.52
C SER A 31 10.66 -2.09 0.89
N LYS A 32 11.95 -1.73 0.88
CA LYS A 32 13.02 -2.60 1.37
C LYS A 32 13.01 -2.70 2.89
N ASP A 33 12.45 -1.71 3.57
CA ASP A 33 12.32 -1.68 5.02
C ASP A 33 11.00 -2.32 5.46
N PRO A 34 11.00 -3.30 6.39
CA PRO A 34 9.76 -3.84 6.97
C PRO A 34 8.89 -2.78 7.68
N ALA A 35 9.45 -1.63 8.09
CA ALA A 35 8.70 -0.50 8.66
C ALA A 35 7.68 0.11 7.70
N VAL A 36 7.78 -0.18 6.39
CA VAL A 36 6.77 0.22 5.40
C VAL A 36 5.42 -0.46 5.63
N VAL A 37 5.41 -1.68 6.19
CA VAL A 37 4.20 -2.50 6.36
C VAL A 37 3.19 -1.83 7.29
N PRO A 38 3.54 -1.42 8.53
CA PRO A 38 2.59 -0.72 9.40
C PRO A 38 2.14 0.63 8.82
N ALA A 39 3.00 1.33 8.06
CA ALA A 39 2.61 2.56 7.39
C ALA A 39 1.54 2.31 6.30
N LEU A 40 1.72 1.30 5.45
CA LEU A 40 0.73 0.91 4.44
C LEU A 40 -0.59 0.47 5.07
N VAL A 41 -0.55 -0.29 6.17
CA VAL A 41 -1.75 -0.68 6.93
C VAL A 41 -2.48 0.53 7.50
N HIS A 42 -1.73 1.52 8.00
CA HIS A 42 -2.32 2.76 8.51
C HIS A 42 -3.08 3.49 7.39
N HIS A 43 -2.44 3.77 6.25
CA HIS A 43 -3.11 4.46 5.14
C HIS A 43 -4.28 3.68 4.54
N LEU A 44 -4.17 2.36 4.48
CA LEU A 44 -5.26 1.52 4.03
C LEU A 44 -6.53 1.71 4.89
N ARG A 45 -6.37 1.99 6.20
CA ARG A 45 -7.49 2.21 7.13
C ARG A 45 -7.90 3.67 7.26
N THR A 46 -6.95 4.61 7.20
CA THR A 46 -7.18 6.03 7.53
C THR A 46 -7.25 6.96 6.33
N ALA A 47 -6.75 6.55 5.16
CA ALA A 47 -6.74 7.44 4.01
C ALA A 47 -8.17 7.77 3.57
N LYS A 48 -8.44 9.07 3.42
CA LYS A 48 -9.76 9.58 3.03
C LYS A 48 -10.07 9.25 1.57
N THR A 49 -9.04 9.22 0.73
CA THR A 49 -9.15 8.96 -0.71
C THR A 49 -9.17 7.45 -0.99
N PRO A 50 -10.23 6.91 -1.63
CA PRO A 50 -10.32 5.48 -1.95
C PRO A 50 -9.14 5.00 -2.79
N ASN A 51 -8.72 5.76 -3.80
CA ASN A 51 -7.59 5.40 -4.65
C ASN A 51 -6.28 5.21 -3.86
N VAL A 52 -6.05 6.03 -2.82
CA VAL A 52 -4.87 5.91 -1.94
C VAL A 52 -4.96 4.65 -1.09
N ARG A 53 -6.14 4.33 -0.54
CA ARG A 53 -6.37 3.08 0.21
C ARG A 53 -6.13 1.85 -0.66
N GLN A 54 -6.66 1.85 -1.88
CA GLN A 54 -6.49 0.76 -2.84
C GLN A 54 -5.03 0.56 -3.23
N LEU A 55 -4.33 1.65 -3.54
CA LEU A 55 -2.91 1.59 -3.88
C LEU A 55 -2.09 1.07 -2.69
N ALA A 56 -2.39 1.51 -1.47
CA ALA A 56 -1.77 1.01 -0.26
C ALA A 56 -2.03 -0.51 -0.09
N ALA A 57 -3.25 -0.99 -0.34
CA ALA A 57 -3.59 -2.41 -0.29
C ALA A 57 -2.83 -3.25 -1.32
N VAL A 58 -2.70 -2.76 -2.56
CA VAL A 58 -1.95 -3.43 -3.63
C VAL A 58 -0.47 -3.54 -3.25
N LEU A 59 0.14 -2.43 -2.82
CA LEU A 59 1.54 -2.40 -2.40
C LEU A 59 1.78 -3.30 -1.18
N LEU A 60 0.87 -3.26 -0.21
CA LEU A 60 0.89 -4.13 0.97
C LEU A 60 0.89 -5.60 0.55
N ARG A 61 -0.02 -6.01 -0.34
CA ARG A 61 -0.07 -7.40 -0.87
C ARG A 61 1.23 -7.81 -1.56
N LYS A 62 1.84 -6.92 -2.35
CA LYS A 62 3.11 -7.22 -3.06
C LYS A 62 4.31 -7.31 -2.11
N LYS A 63 4.32 -6.56 -1.00
CA LYS A 63 5.48 -6.49 -0.10
C LYS A 63 5.38 -7.40 1.11
N ILE A 64 4.17 -7.75 1.52
CA ILE A 64 3.99 -8.55 2.72
C ILE A 64 4.57 -9.95 2.57
N THR A 65 4.53 -10.56 1.38
CA THR A 65 5.10 -11.90 1.14
C THR A 65 6.59 -11.97 1.47
N GLY A 66 7.36 -10.92 1.17
CA GLY A 66 8.80 -10.87 1.45
C GLY A 66 9.15 -10.53 2.91
N HIS A 67 8.29 -9.77 3.60
CA HIS A 67 8.55 -9.32 4.98
C HIS A 67 7.81 -10.12 6.05
N TRP A 68 6.84 -10.97 5.67
CA TRP A 68 5.92 -11.66 6.59
C TRP A 68 6.64 -12.41 7.71
N ALA A 69 7.73 -13.11 7.40
CA ALA A 69 8.50 -13.86 8.40
C ALA A 69 9.11 -12.95 9.49
N LYS A 70 9.45 -11.70 9.14
CA LYS A 70 10.08 -10.72 10.03
C LYS A 70 9.08 -9.90 10.86
N LEU A 71 7.78 -10.01 10.58
CA LEU A 71 6.74 -9.26 11.29
C LEU A 71 6.39 -9.91 12.63
N SER A 72 6.14 -9.07 13.64
CA SER A 72 5.61 -9.52 14.92
C SER A 72 4.20 -10.10 14.78
N PRO A 73 3.77 -11.00 15.69
CA PRO A 73 2.45 -11.62 15.65
C PRO A 73 1.30 -10.60 15.68
N SER A 74 1.45 -9.53 16.46
CA SER A 74 0.47 -8.44 16.56
C SER A 74 0.31 -7.68 15.25
N LEU A 75 1.42 -7.40 14.56
CA LEU A 75 1.39 -6.72 13.27
C LEU A 75 0.80 -7.62 12.18
N LYS A 76 1.09 -8.92 12.19
CA LYS A 76 0.45 -9.90 11.29
C LYS A 76 -1.06 -9.90 11.42
N LEU A 77 -1.58 -9.87 12.66
CA LEU A 77 -3.01 -9.79 12.92
C LEU A 77 -3.60 -8.47 12.41
N SER A 78 -2.93 -7.35 12.67
CA SER A 78 -3.36 -6.03 12.20
C SER A 78 -3.43 -5.95 10.68
N VAL A 79 -2.44 -6.51 9.98
CA VAL A 79 -2.46 -6.57 8.51
C VAL A 79 -3.61 -7.45 8.02
N LYS A 80 -3.82 -8.64 8.60
CA LYS A 80 -4.92 -9.52 8.21
C LYS A 80 -6.26 -8.80 8.34
N GLN A 81 -6.50 -8.15 9.47
CA GLN A 81 -7.73 -7.40 9.71
C GLN A 81 -7.89 -6.28 8.69
N ALA A 82 -6.84 -5.49 8.46
CA ALA A 82 -6.86 -4.41 7.49
C ALA A 82 -7.18 -4.92 6.07
N LEU A 83 -6.57 -6.02 5.63
CA LEU A 83 -6.83 -6.61 4.32
C LEU A 83 -8.29 -7.08 4.21
N ILE A 84 -8.82 -7.75 5.24
CA ILE A 84 -10.22 -8.18 5.27
C ILE A 84 -11.15 -6.96 5.18
N ASP A 85 -10.92 -5.95 6.04
CA ASP A 85 -11.69 -4.71 6.05
C ASP A 85 -11.67 -4.02 4.67
N SER A 86 -10.50 -4.00 4.00
CA SER A 86 -10.36 -3.39 2.67
C SER A 86 -11.12 -4.14 1.58
N ILE A 87 -11.17 -5.47 1.64
CA ILE A 87 -11.92 -6.30 0.69
C ILE A 87 -13.42 -6.09 0.89
N THR A 88 -13.87 -5.97 2.13
CA THR A 88 -15.27 -5.73 2.48
C THR A 88 -15.72 -4.31 2.14
N LEU A 89 -14.86 -3.30 2.31
CA LEU A 89 -15.19 -1.91 1.99
C LEU A 89 -15.13 -1.58 0.49
N GLU A 90 -14.19 -2.17 -0.26
CA GLU A 90 -13.88 -1.74 -1.64
C GLU A 90 -14.04 -2.89 -2.63
N HIS A 91 -15.29 -3.31 -2.86
CA HIS A 91 -15.69 -4.45 -3.70
C HIS A 91 -15.40 -4.28 -5.23
N ARG A 92 -14.85 -3.16 -5.69
CA ARG A 92 -14.61 -2.90 -7.12
C ARG A 92 -13.22 -2.32 -7.34
N PHE A 93 -12.41 -3.04 -8.13
CA PHE A 93 -11.24 -2.60 -8.93
C PHE A 93 -9.95 -3.43 -8.83
N LEU A 94 -9.89 -4.52 -8.05
CA LEU A 94 -8.72 -5.42 -8.14
C LEU A 94 -8.57 -6.12 -9.50
N HIS A 95 -9.58 -6.09 -10.38
CA HIS A 95 -9.48 -6.71 -11.71
C HIS A 95 -8.59 -5.97 -12.72
N ARG A 96 -8.31 -4.67 -12.56
CA ARG A 96 -7.62 -3.89 -13.63
C ARG A 96 -6.10 -3.78 -13.47
N LEU A 97 -5.57 -3.93 -12.25
CA LEU A 97 -4.13 -3.80 -11.98
C LEU A 97 -3.38 -5.15 -11.92
N TRP A 98 -4.08 -6.29 -11.93
CA TRP A 98 -3.47 -7.63 -11.88
C TRP A 98 -3.21 -8.29 -13.24
N LEU A 99 -3.59 -7.64 -14.36
CA LEU A 99 -3.39 -8.18 -15.72
C LEU A 99 -2.18 -7.57 -16.47
N ASN A 100 -1.40 -6.67 -15.86
CA ASN A 100 -0.34 -5.94 -16.57
C ASN A 100 1.00 -5.83 -15.80
N TYR A 101 1.29 -6.70 -14.83
CA TYR A 101 2.61 -6.79 -14.20
C TYR A 101 2.96 -8.20 -13.73
#